data_AF-A0A8W8J3W4-F1
#
_entry.id   AF-A0A8W8J3W4-F1
#
_cell.length_a   1.000
_cell.length_b   1.000
_cell.length_c   1.000
_cell.angle_alpha   90.00
_cell.angle_beta   90.00
_cell.angle_gamma   90.00
#
_symmetry.space_group_name_H-M   'P 1'
#
loop_
_entity.id
_entity.type
_entity.pdbx_description
1 polymer ?
#
loop_
_entity_poly.entity_id
_entity_poly.type
_entity_poly.pdbx_seq_one_letter_code
_entity_poly.pdbx_strand_id
1 'polypeptide(L)'
;VSRGYRLVPMHSGTQNIQDDHPEAQHLSFTQHHLTVTKRKENEQYVKPIYNPGNTKDPEPSRKYVENMVDGESIENTDIVAWVALGFLHIPTAEDVPMTTKVTSGFTLKPFNFFDKTAVFDIPSHAVGVNKTKYDEEPAELPCQFIPFSVQG
;
A
#
# COMPACT_ATOMS: atom_id res chain seq x y z
N VAL A 1 -16.49 -6.64 18.21
CA VAL A 1 -16.12 -5.96 16.95
C VAL A 1 -14.69 -6.36 16.62
N SER A 2 -14.41 -6.79 15.39
CA SER A 2 -13.06 -7.22 15.01
C SER A 2 -12.11 -6.02 14.87
N ARG A 3 -10.89 -6.16 15.38
CA ARG A 3 -9.80 -5.17 15.25
C ARG A 3 -9.12 -5.34 13.89
N GLY A 4 -8.75 -4.25 13.23
CA GLY A 4 -8.03 -4.34 11.96
C GLY A 4 -7.53 -3.00 11.44
N TYR A 5 -7.02 -3.02 10.21
CA TYR A 5 -6.67 -1.82 9.45
C TYR A 5 -7.51 -1.78 8.17
N ARG A 6 -7.87 -0.56 7.75
CA ARG A 6 -8.54 -0.28 6.49
C ARG A 6 -7.52 0.29 5.51
N LEU A 7 -7.42 -0.32 4.34
CA LEU A 7 -6.77 0.29 3.19
C LEU A 7 -7.70 1.36 2.62
N VAL A 8 -7.23 2.61 2.65
CA VAL A 8 -7.92 3.76 2.07
C VAL A 8 -7.18 4.18 0.81
N PRO A 9 -7.70 3.87 -0.38
CA PRO A 9 -7.04 4.24 -1.63
C PRO A 9 -7.01 5.77 -1.79
N MET A 10 -5.92 6.29 -2.33
CA MET A 10 -5.85 7.65 -2.87
C MET A 10 -6.08 7.59 -4.39
N HIS A 11 -5.69 8.64 -5.12
CA HIS A 11 -5.73 8.63 -6.59
C HIS A 11 -4.93 7.45 -7.13
N SER A 12 -5.60 6.60 -7.91
CA SER A 12 -5.00 5.53 -8.69
C SER A 12 -5.75 5.41 -10.01
N GLY A 13 -5.01 5.13 -11.08
CA GLY A 13 -5.54 4.80 -12.40
C GLY A 13 -5.78 3.29 -12.54
N THR A 14 -6.59 2.94 -13.52
CA THR A 14 -6.84 1.55 -13.93
C THR A 14 -6.02 1.21 -15.18
N GLN A 15 -5.74 -0.08 -15.37
CA GLN A 15 -5.13 -0.59 -16.59
C GLN A 15 -6.02 -0.25 -17.81
N ASN A 16 -5.42 0.32 -18.85
CA ASN A 16 -6.14 0.71 -20.08
C ASN A 16 -5.81 -0.19 -21.28
N ILE A 17 -4.91 -1.15 -21.10
CA ILE A 17 -4.57 -2.14 -22.12
C ILE A 17 -5.72 -3.16 -22.21
N GLN A 18 -6.13 -3.51 -23.43
CA GLN A 18 -7.16 -4.53 -23.66
C GLN A 18 -6.67 -5.91 -23.18
N ASP A 19 -7.59 -6.71 -22.63
CA ASP A 19 -7.26 -8.01 -22.02
C ASP A 19 -6.66 -9.03 -23.01
N ASP A 20 -6.98 -8.91 -24.29
CA ASP A 20 -6.46 -9.76 -25.36
C ASP A 20 -5.09 -9.31 -25.88
N HIS A 21 -4.63 -8.11 -25.51
CA HIS A 21 -3.32 -7.61 -25.90
C HIS A 21 -2.21 -8.40 -25.18
N PRO A 22 -1.16 -8.88 -25.88
CA PRO A 22 -0.07 -9.63 -25.26
C PRO A 22 0.57 -8.92 -24.06
N GLU A 23 0.71 -7.60 -24.11
CA GLU A 23 1.24 -6.79 -23.00
C GLU A 23 0.40 -6.85 -21.72
N ALA A 24 -0.92 -7.01 -21.81
CA ALA A 24 -1.78 -7.15 -20.63
C ALA A 24 -1.40 -8.39 -19.80
N GLN A 25 -0.86 -9.42 -20.46
CA GLN A 25 -0.33 -10.62 -19.80
C GLN A 25 0.91 -10.30 -18.97
N HIS A 26 1.76 -9.38 -19.44
CA HIS A 26 2.96 -8.93 -18.72
C HIS A 26 2.68 -8.02 -17.53
N LEU A 27 1.48 -7.44 -17.50
CA LEU A 27 1.03 -6.50 -16.48
C LEU A 27 -0.18 -7.04 -15.70
N SER A 28 -0.32 -8.35 -15.56
CA SER A 28 -1.46 -9.01 -14.88
C SER A 28 -1.73 -8.47 -13.47
N PHE A 29 -0.69 -8.07 -12.73
CA PHE A 29 -0.81 -7.46 -11.41
C PHE A 29 -1.53 -6.11 -11.39
N THR A 30 -1.70 -5.47 -12.54
CA THR A 30 -2.43 -4.20 -12.68
C THR A 30 -3.90 -4.37 -13.01
N GLN A 31 -4.37 -5.61 -13.27
CA GLN A 31 -5.77 -5.89 -13.61
C GLN A 31 -6.73 -5.59 -12.46
N HIS A 32 -6.24 -5.65 -11.22
CA HIS A 32 -7.02 -5.37 -10.02
C HIS A 32 -6.29 -4.31 -9.18
N HIS A 33 -7.01 -3.34 -8.61
CA HIS A 33 -6.40 -2.37 -7.69
C HIS A 33 -5.89 -3.02 -6.40
N LEU A 34 -6.52 -4.13 -5.99
CA LEU A 34 -6.16 -4.90 -4.81
C LEU A 34 -6.37 -6.39 -5.09
N THR A 35 -5.33 -7.19 -4.84
CA THR A 35 -5.37 -8.66 -4.83
C THR A 35 -4.91 -9.15 -3.46
N VAL A 36 -5.61 -10.13 -2.88
CA VAL A 36 -5.25 -10.72 -1.59
C VAL A 36 -4.95 -12.20 -1.79
N THR A 37 -3.80 -12.65 -1.31
CA THR A 37 -3.34 -14.04 -1.43
C THR A 37 -2.94 -14.57 -0.07
N LYS A 38 -2.94 -15.89 0.10
CA LYS A 38 -2.33 -16.53 1.27
C LYS A 38 -0.81 -16.36 1.19
N ARG A 39 -0.14 -16.11 2.31
CA ARG A 39 1.31 -15.93 2.35
C ARG A 39 2.02 -17.26 2.06
N LYS A 40 2.97 -17.23 1.11
CA LYS A 40 3.88 -18.35 0.82
C LYS A 40 5.32 -17.83 0.67
N GLU A 41 6.30 -18.57 1.18
CA GLU A 41 7.71 -18.13 1.19
C GLU A 41 8.31 -18.00 -0.22
N ASN A 42 7.76 -18.70 -1.21
CA ASN A 42 8.16 -18.64 -2.62
C ASN A 42 7.47 -17.53 -3.44
N GLU A 43 6.56 -16.76 -2.82
CA GLU A 43 5.68 -15.77 -3.46
C GLU A 43 6.00 -14.33 -3.03
N GLN A 44 7.30 -13.96 -3.02
CA GLN A 44 7.76 -12.67 -2.47
C GLN A 44 7.65 -11.48 -3.43
N TYR A 45 7.68 -11.70 -4.75
CA TYR A 45 7.77 -10.61 -5.72
C TYR A 45 6.93 -10.90 -6.94
N VAL A 46 6.00 -10.00 -7.27
CA VAL A 46 5.42 -9.97 -8.61
C VAL A 46 6.50 -9.50 -9.59
N LYS A 47 6.92 -10.38 -10.50
CA LYS A 47 7.86 -10.02 -11.56
C LYS A 47 7.08 -9.72 -12.85
N PRO A 48 7.07 -8.47 -13.34
CA PRO A 48 6.76 -8.23 -14.74
C PRO A 48 7.90 -8.86 -15.55
N ILE A 49 7.59 -9.92 -16.29
CA ILE A 49 8.57 -10.55 -17.16
C ILE A 49 8.36 -9.95 -18.53
N TYR A 50 8.83 -8.73 -18.65
CA TYR A 50 8.94 -8.02 -19.91
C TYR A 50 10.36 -8.20 -20.42
N ASN A 51 10.54 -9.04 -21.43
CA ASN A 51 11.79 -9.16 -22.17
C ASN A 51 11.66 -8.36 -23.49
N PRO A 52 12.21 -7.14 -23.59
CA PRO A 52 12.12 -6.34 -24.82
C PRO A 52 12.75 -7.01 -26.04
N GLY A 53 13.63 -8.01 -25.85
CA GLY A 53 14.26 -8.78 -26.92
C GLY A 53 13.52 -10.05 -27.33
N ASN A 54 12.50 -10.49 -26.57
CA ASN A 54 11.70 -11.67 -26.91
C ASN A 54 10.25 -11.49 -26.45
N THR A 55 9.49 -10.71 -27.22
CA THR A 55 8.04 -10.49 -27.03
C THR A 55 7.18 -11.73 -27.29
N LYS A 56 7.79 -12.86 -27.67
CA LYS A 56 7.14 -14.13 -27.95
C LYS A 56 7.40 -15.19 -26.88
N ASP A 57 8.17 -14.88 -25.83
CA ASP A 57 8.33 -15.77 -24.69
C ASP A 57 7.10 -15.66 -23.77
N PRO A 58 6.21 -16.66 -23.72
CA PRO A 58 4.89 -16.50 -23.06
C PRO A 58 4.93 -16.64 -21.54
N GLU A 59 6.08 -16.90 -20.91
CA GLU A 59 6.19 -17.20 -19.48
C GLU A 59 6.94 -16.08 -18.74
N PRO A 60 6.60 -15.70 -17.49
CA PRO A 60 5.63 -16.17 -16.46
C PRO A 60 4.81 -15.04 -15.77
N SER A 61 4.76 -13.82 -16.31
CA SER A 61 4.13 -12.65 -15.66
C SER A 61 2.63 -12.82 -15.42
N ARG A 62 1.87 -13.27 -16.44
CA ARG A 62 0.44 -13.54 -16.30
C ARG A 62 0.19 -14.61 -15.26
N LYS A 63 1.01 -15.66 -15.32
CA LYS A 63 0.94 -16.79 -14.42
C LYS A 63 1.26 -16.40 -12.98
N TYR A 64 2.11 -15.42 -12.70
CA TYR A 64 2.51 -15.20 -11.32
C TYR A 64 1.35 -14.77 -10.41
N VAL A 65 0.57 -13.74 -10.79
CA VAL A 65 -0.56 -13.29 -9.97
C VAL A 65 -1.74 -14.26 -10.03
N GLU A 66 -2.09 -14.76 -11.22
CA GLU A 66 -3.17 -15.76 -11.35
C GLU A 66 -2.85 -17.06 -10.58
N ASN A 67 -1.59 -17.52 -10.58
CA ASN A 67 -1.17 -18.69 -9.81
C ASN A 67 -1.11 -18.42 -8.30
N MET A 68 -0.86 -17.18 -7.88
CA MET A 68 -0.94 -16.80 -6.47
C MET A 68 -2.40 -16.76 -5.97
N VAL A 69 -3.37 -16.57 -6.87
CA VAL A 69 -4.82 -16.63 -6.61
C VAL A 69 -5.35 -18.01 -7.03
N ASP A 70 -4.90 -19.05 -6.32
CA ASP A 70 -5.18 -20.46 -6.59
C ASP A 70 -6.47 -21.00 -5.94
N GLY A 71 -7.30 -20.11 -5.37
CA GLY A 71 -8.56 -20.49 -4.73
C GLY A 71 -8.41 -21.05 -3.31
N GLU A 72 -7.22 -20.98 -2.72
CA GLU A 72 -7.03 -21.29 -1.30
C GLU A 72 -7.87 -20.38 -0.40
N SER A 73 -8.33 -20.91 0.74
CA SER A 73 -9.02 -20.09 1.74
C SER A 73 -8.05 -19.11 2.41
N ILE A 74 -8.47 -17.85 2.48
CA ILE A 74 -7.77 -16.75 3.15
C ILE A 74 -8.38 -16.43 4.53
N GLU A 75 -9.37 -17.20 4.98
CA GLU A 75 -10.00 -16.98 6.28
C GLU A 75 -9.09 -17.40 7.44
N ASN A 76 -8.79 -16.48 8.36
CA ASN A 76 -7.93 -16.71 9.52
C ASN A 76 -6.56 -17.32 9.19
N THR A 77 -6.00 -16.97 8.02
CA THR A 77 -4.64 -17.35 7.62
C THR A 77 -3.72 -16.13 7.55
N ASP A 78 -2.42 -16.39 7.40
CA ASP A 78 -1.46 -15.35 7.05
C ASP A 78 -1.67 -14.95 5.58
N ILE A 79 -1.86 -13.66 5.34
CA ILE A 79 -2.25 -13.11 4.04
C ILE A 79 -1.31 -12.00 3.59
N VAL A 80 -1.23 -11.82 2.28
CA VAL A 80 -0.52 -10.72 1.62
C VAL A 80 -1.52 -9.92 0.79
N ALA A 81 -1.51 -8.59 0.96
CA ALA A 81 -2.30 -7.66 0.18
C ALA A 81 -1.41 -6.96 -0.86
N TRP A 82 -1.66 -7.25 -2.13
CA TRP A 82 -0.97 -6.66 -3.29
C TRP A 82 -1.76 -5.46 -3.78
N VAL A 83 -1.18 -4.27 -3.72
CA VAL A 83 -1.84 -3.01 -4.10
C VAL A 83 -1.25 -2.49 -5.39
N ALA A 84 -2.06 -2.44 -6.45
CA ALA A 84 -1.65 -1.88 -7.72
C ALA A 84 -1.96 -0.38 -7.74
N LEU A 85 -0.91 0.43 -7.92
CA LEU A 85 -1.00 1.88 -8.01
C LEU A 85 -0.49 2.34 -9.37
N GLY A 86 -1.18 3.29 -9.97
CA GLY A 86 -0.79 3.88 -11.24
C GLY A 86 -1.50 5.21 -11.49
N PHE A 87 -1.16 5.85 -12.60
CA PHE A 87 -1.89 7.02 -13.10
C PHE A 87 -1.77 7.09 -14.62
N LEU A 88 -2.78 7.65 -15.28
CA LEU A 88 -2.70 7.96 -16.70
C LEU A 88 -2.01 9.32 -16.87
N HIS A 89 -0.83 9.33 -17.49
CA HIS A 89 -0.14 10.59 -17.80
C HIS A 89 -0.54 11.07 -19.20
N ILE A 90 -1.35 12.14 -19.26
CA ILE A 90 -1.57 12.92 -20.47
C ILE A 90 -0.62 14.11 -20.40
N PRO A 91 0.46 14.14 -21.20
CA PRO A 91 1.46 15.20 -21.08
C PRO A 91 0.90 16.58 -21.39
N THR A 92 1.40 17.58 -20.66
CA THR A 92 1.07 19.00 -20.84
C THR A 92 2.30 19.82 -21.17
N ALA A 93 2.13 21.09 -21.57
CA ALA A 93 3.26 21.97 -21.88
C ALA A 93 4.17 22.21 -20.66
N GLU A 94 3.59 22.13 -19.47
CA GLU A 94 4.23 22.29 -18.17
C GLU A 94 5.15 21.12 -17.80
N ASP A 95 5.09 19.99 -18.51
CA ASP A 95 5.98 18.83 -18.27
C ASP A 95 7.40 19.02 -18.86
N VAL A 96 7.65 20.14 -19.54
CA VAL A 96 8.93 20.45 -20.19
C VAL A 96 9.59 21.65 -19.49
N PRO A 97 10.90 21.58 -19.16
CA PRO A 97 11.84 20.48 -19.39
C PRO A 97 11.78 19.37 -18.32
N MET A 98 10.91 19.50 -17.32
CA MET A 98 10.83 18.59 -16.19
C MET A 98 9.38 18.40 -15.75
N THR A 99 8.94 17.15 -15.66
CA THR A 99 7.61 16.78 -15.17
C THR A 99 7.42 17.20 -13.72
N THR A 100 6.28 17.80 -13.41
CA THR A 100 5.90 18.13 -12.04
C THR A 100 5.50 16.89 -11.25
N LYS A 101 5.57 16.96 -9.92
CA LYS A 101 5.28 15.81 -9.06
C LYS A 101 3.80 15.41 -9.17
N VAL A 102 3.56 14.19 -9.63
CA VAL A 102 2.27 13.50 -9.54
C VAL A 102 2.30 12.50 -8.39
N THR A 103 1.19 12.37 -7.64
CA THR A 103 1.10 11.44 -6.50
C THR A 103 0.01 10.39 -6.69
N SER A 104 0.36 9.14 -6.47
CA SER A 104 -0.56 8.01 -6.29
C SER A 104 -0.18 7.27 -5.01
N GLY A 105 -1.15 6.65 -4.34
CA GLY A 105 -0.91 6.05 -3.03
C GLY A 105 -2.13 5.46 -2.36
N PHE A 106 -1.93 5.03 -1.12
CA PHE A 106 -2.98 4.62 -0.19
C PHE A 106 -2.54 4.92 1.24
N THR A 107 -3.49 4.87 2.17
CA THR A 107 -3.20 4.97 3.61
C THR A 107 -3.78 3.75 4.32
N LEU A 108 -3.01 3.14 5.21
CA LEU A 108 -3.54 2.16 6.16
C LEU A 108 -4.04 2.90 7.39
N LYS A 109 -5.36 2.88 7.62
CA LYS A 109 -5.98 3.52 8.78
C LYS A 109 -6.44 2.47 9.79
N PRO A 110 -6.12 2.62 11.08
CA PRO A 110 -6.65 1.73 12.11
C PRO A 110 -8.19 1.72 12.07
N PHE A 111 -8.81 0.53 12.12
CA PHE A 111 -10.26 0.34 12.09
C PHE A 111 -10.66 -0.58 13.25
N ASN A 112 -11.26 0.02 14.29
CA ASN A 112 -11.52 -0.64 15.58
C ASN A 112 -10.26 -1.26 16.20
N PHE A 113 -9.06 -0.81 15.81
CA PHE A 113 -7.80 -1.36 16.30
C PHE A 113 -7.52 -0.96 17.76
N PHE A 114 -7.87 0.28 18.11
CA PHE A 114 -7.74 0.83 19.45
C PHE A 114 -9.11 0.93 20.13
N ASP A 115 -9.14 0.75 21.45
CA ASP A 115 -10.38 0.84 22.24
C ASP A 115 -10.86 2.29 22.43
N LYS A 116 -9.96 3.26 22.25
CA LYS A 116 -10.21 4.71 22.28
C LYS A 116 -9.30 5.41 21.27
N THR A 117 -9.54 6.69 21.03
CA THR A 117 -8.67 7.53 20.17
C THR A 117 -7.20 7.40 20.61
N ALA A 118 -6.33 6.91 19.72
CA ALA A 118 -4.93 6.62 20.03
C ALA A 118 -4.10 7.87 20.40
N VAL A 119 -4.55 9.05 19.96
CA VAL A 119 -3.89 10.33 20.21
C VAL A 119 -4.46 11.09 21.41
N PHE A 120 -5.39 10.50 22.17
CA PHE A 120 -6.10 11.20 23.24
C PHE A 120 -5.18 11.69 24.36
N ASP A 121 -4.13 10.93 24.66
CA ASP A 121 -3.18 11.23 25.74
C ASP A 121 -1.94 12.00 25.25
N ILE A 122 -1.94 12.51 24.01
CA ILE A 122 -0.84 13.32 23.46
C ILE A 122 -1.00 14.77 23.95
N PRO A 123 0.01 15.36 24.62
CA PRO A 123 -0.03 16.76 25.02
C PRO A 123 -0.29 17.70 23.83
N SER A 124 -1.16 18.68 23.98
CA SER A 124 -1.38 19.69 22.93
C SER A 124 -0.29 20.76 22.99
N HIS A 125 0.37 21.05 21.87
CA HIS A 125 1.19 22.28 21.70
C HIS A 125 0.32 23.54 21.52
N ALA A 126 -0.90 23.55 22.04
CA ALA A 126 -1.80 24.69 21.93
C ALA A 126 -1.54 25.62 23.11
N VAL A 127 -0.81 26.71 22.91
CA VAL A 127 -0.65 27.75 23.94
C VAL A 127 -1.98 28.51 24.07
N GLY A 128 -2.88 27.99 24.91
CA GLY A 128 -4.09 28.67 25.31
C GLY A 128 -3.80 29.82 26.29
N VAL A 129 -4.63 30.87 26.25
CA VAL A 129 -4.54 32.05 27.15
C VAL A 129 -4.75 31.65 28.63
N ASN A 130 -5.39 30.51 28.90
CA ASN A 130 -5.47 29.88 30.21
C ASN A 130 -4.74 28.54 30.18
N LYS A 131 -3.57 28.49 30.82
CA LYS A 131 -2.78 27.27 30.97
C LYS A 131 -3.56 26.22 31.77
N THR A 132 -3.81 25.08 31.17
CA THR A 132 -4.24 23.85 31.81
C THR A 132 -3.01 23.00 32.15
N LYS A 133 -3.17 21.95 32.98
CA LYS A 133 -2.08 21.01 33.31
C LYS A 133 -1.44 20.31 32.10
N TYR A 134 -2.01 20.46 30.90
CA TYR A 134 -1.55 19.88 29.65
C TYR A 134 -0.71 20.85 28.81
N ASP A 135 -0.61 22.12 29.24
CA ASP A 135 0.21 23.18 28.63
C ASP A 135 1.57 23.35 29.32
N GLU A 136 1.81 22.60 30.40
CA GLU A 136 3.14 22.48 30.99
C GLU A 136 3.99 21.62 30.07
N GLU A 137 5.17 22.12 29.66
CA GLU A 137 6.13 21.30 28.93
C GLU A 137 6.33 19.99 29.70
N PRO A 138 6.20 18.81 29.04
CA PRO A 138 6.53 17.58 29.70
C PRO A 138 7.97 17.72 30.19
N ALA A 139 8.19 17.59 31.50
CA ALA A 139 9.53 17.59 32.07
C ALA A 139 10.41 16.69 31.21
N GLU A 140 11.57 17.18 30.79
CA GLU A 140 12.48 16.46 29.89
C GLU A 140 12.79 15.07 30.45
N LEU A 141 11.95 14.09 30.10
CA LEU A 141 12.26 12.70 30.31
C LEU A 141 13.22 12.37 29.17
N PRO A 142 14.42 11.86 29.47
CA PRO A 142 15.35 11.47 28.42
C PRO A 142 14.61 10.54 27.47
N CYS A 143 14.64 10.85 26.17
CA CYS A 143 13.99 10.07 25.11
C CYS A 143 14.27 8.57 25.32
N GLN A 144 13.33 7.86 25.94
CA GLN A 144 13.38 6.42 25.99
C GLN A 144 12.83 5.94 24.65
N PHE A 145 13.75 5.60 23.77
CA PHE A 145 13.44 4.73 22.64
C PHE A 145 12.78 3.47 23.23
N ILE A 146 11.49 3.28 22.95
CA ILE A 146 10.84 2.00 23.19
C ILE A 146 11.13 1.16 21.94
N PRO A 147 12.09 0.22 21.96
CA PRO A 147 12.27 -0.67 20.83
C PRO A 147 11.01 -1.52 20.69
N PHE A 148 10.32 -1.39 19.56
CA PHE A 148 9.35 -2.39 19.13
C PHE A 148 10.13 -3.66 18.77
N SER A 149 10.11 -4.64 19.67
CA SER A 149 10.48 -6.01 19.33
C SER A 149 9.25 -6.68 18.72
N VAL A 150 9.31 -6.98 17.43
CA VAL A 150 8.45 -8.00 16.83
C VAL A 150 9.02 -9.33 17.31
N GLN A 151 8.39 -9.94 18.31
CA GLN A 151 8.67 -11.34 18.64
C GLN A 151 8.13 -12.21 17.52
N GLY A 152 9.04 -12.89 16.82
CA GLY A 152 8.74 -14.04 15.98
C GLY A 152 8.58 -15.32 16.80
#